data_AF-A0A3D1TDL4-F1
#
_entry.id   AF-A0A3D1TDL4-F1
#
_cell.length_a   1.000
_cell.length_b   1.000
_cell.length_c   1.000
_cell.angle_alpha   90.00
_cell.angle_beta   90.00
_cell.angle_gamma   90.00
#
_symmetry.space_group_name_H-M   'P 1'
#
loop_
_entity.id
_entity.type
_entity.pdbx_description
1 polymer ?
#
loop_
_entity_poly.entity_id
_entity_poly.type
_entity_poly.pdbx_seq_one_letter_code
_entity_poly.pdbx_strand_id
1 'polypeptide(L)'
;MSLAITPRPAAVVINELVAVHDDTSSMYTSDTALGPHRIGNRRPWFDPAFDDRTWPSSPLAHLPNTTRSGLHLRTTFTLSPEELPNASARLKLEIAFEGGFVAYLNGKELWRSNLGPSGSYTPHDYPATQGFSTTRPLTFYKTQPQLLLQPGSNSLAILIHNNYTTDAFGFRIRTAVPRFQPTIQLVLDQQPLVDPAAEWHWTDNAHEPGLLRDRQGQTHDWIELRNLEAHPVPLLGWSLTDDPEQPRKWAFPDVTIPASGYLTIFASGLGTSTATELHTNFQLDDQGEYLALWDAQTPTRLIDAVQPQFPPQSPFYSWGRDPQTGTFCFLFPATPGEANEADERLGQQVAPPLFSPAGRVADQDQSVALQCPTPNAAIYYTTDGSIPSLTHGLLYTSPITVTQPTAIRARAFLEGHMPSPVQTATYLVNLPREHFDLPALCLTGDPANIFFRPYGIAAMRGGITADAWTPSGLNDYNHMLFHGRIVERPVHVEWFPRYAGDGPALAFPCGIRIAGSEYMRPRYRLGDEWIGVQSQKLSFRLYPRNDYGTAQIPNTWMPASPLLAMDQITLRAGHNDWANPFLKDEL
;
A
#
# COMPACT_ATOMS: atom_id res chain seq x y z
N MET A 1 -13.29 26.93 -50.93
CA MET A 1 -11.96 26.37 -50.62
C MET A 1 -11.80 26.45 -49.12
N SER A 2 -12.17 25.39 -48.40
CA SER A 2 -12.10 25.33 -46.93
C SER A 2 -10.66 24.99 -46.56
N LEU A 3 -9.93 25.95 -45.98
CA LEU A 3 -8.63 25.68 -45.39
C LEU A 3 -8.88 24.86 -44.11
N ALA A 4 -8.64 23.56 -44.20
CA ALA A 4 -8.45 22.71 -43.03
C ALA A 4 -7.18 23.19 -42.33
N ILE A 5 -7.34 23.97 -41.25
CA ILE A 5 -6.26 24.29 -40.33
C ILE A 5 -6.01 23.00 -39.55
N THR A 6 -4.95 22.28 -39.89
CA THR A 6 -4.40 21.22 -39.03
C THR A 6 -4.01 21.88 -37.71
N PRO A 7 -4.57 21.48 -36.55
CA PRO A 7 -4.15 22.05 -35.28
C PRO A 7 -2.66 21.76 -35.12
N ARG A 8 -1.85 22.81 -34.88
CA ARG A 8 -0.48 22.60 -34.41
C ARG A 8 -0.55 21.76 -33.13
N PRO A 9 0.30 20.74 -32.97
CA PRO A 9 0.41 20.05 -31.69
C PRO A 9 0.70 21.09 -30.60
N ALA A 10 0.03 20.97 -29.46
CA ALA A 10 0.21 21.88 -28.34
C ALA A 10 1.67 21.84 -27.86
N ALA A 11 2.26 23.02 -27.61
CA ALA A 11 3.64 23.15 -27.11
C ALA A 11 3.82 22.55 -25.70
N VAL A 12 2.76 22.53 -24.90
CA VAL A 12 2.70 21.94 -23.57
C VAL A 12 1.50 21.02 -23.51
N VAL A 13 1.66 19.86 -22.89
CA VAL A 13 0.60 18.85 -22.74
C VAL A 13 0.48 18.39 -21.30
N ILE A 14 -0.70 17.91 -20.92
CA ILE A 14 -0.90 17.09 -19.71
C ILE A 14 -0.23 15.75 -19.99
N ASN A 15 0.82 15.41 -19.26
CA ASN A 15 1.67 14.24 -19.50
C ASN A 15 1.22 13.02 -18.72
N GLU A 16 0.95 13.21 -17.43
CA GLU A 16 0.66 12.14 -16.48
C GLU A 16 -0.11 12.70 -15.28
N LEU A 17 -0.96 11.91 -14.65
CA LEU A 17 -1.67 12.27 -13.44
C LEU A 17 -1.93 11.08 -12.52
N VAL A 18 -2.23 11.39 -11.26
CA VAL A 18 -2.75 10.47 -10.25
C VAL A 18 -3.79 11.21 -9.44
N ALA A 19 -4.98 10.59 -9.32
CA ALA A 19 -6.09 11.11 -8.50
C ALA A 19 -6.35 10.28 -7.23
N VAL A 20 -5.40 9.43 -6.82
CA VAL A 20 -5.50 8.69 -5.55
C VAL A 20 -4.44 9.23 -4.60
N HIS A 21 -4.84 10.11 -3.70
CA HIS A 21 -4.03 10.46 -2.55
C HIS A 21 -4.19 9.40 -1.47
N ASP A 22 -3.05 8.92 -1.02
CA ASP A 22 -2.99 7.94 0.04
C ASP A 22 -3.02 8.66 1.39
N ASP A 23 -4.08 8.48 2.17
CA ASP A 23 -4.03 8.74 3.62
C ASP A 23 -3.10 7.71 4.32
N THR A 24 -2.62 6.67 3.60
CA THR A 24 -2.47 5.29 4.12
C THR A 24 -1.39 4.47 3.48
N SER A 25 -0.17 4.76 3.89
CA SER A 25 0.99 3.92 3.66
C SER A 25 0.79 2.50 4.25
N SER A 26 -0.09 1.67 3.71
CA SER A 26 -0.53 0.41 4.30
C SER A 26 -1.29 -0.51 3.34
N MET A 27 -0.60 -1.53 2.81
CA MET A 27 -1.09 -2.79 2.29
C MET A 27 0.10 -3.75 2.19
N TYR A 28 0.05 -4.79 3.03
CA TYR A 28 0.96 -5.92 3.05
C TYR A 28 0.50 -6.99 2.03
N THR A 29 1.45 -7.78 1.55
CA THR A 29 1.31 -9.18 1.18
C THR A 29 2.48 -9.97 1.76
N SER A 30 2.26 -11.26 1.94
CA SER A 30 3.17 -12.21 2.54
C SER A 30 3.90 -13.05 1.49
N ASP A 31 4.39 -12.44 0.40
CA ASP A 31 5.19 -13.15 -0.59
C ASP A 31 6.70 -12.87 -0.42
N THR A 32 7.41 -13.84 0.17
CA THR A 32 8.86 -13.79 0.37
C THR A 32 9.69 -13.86 -0.92
N ALA A 33 9.05 -14.06 -2.08
CA ALA A 33 9.67 -14.08 -3.41
C ALA A 33 9.50 -12.77 -4.18
N LEU A 34 8.53 -11.90 -3.84
CA LEU A 34 8.22 -10.66 -4.60
C LEU A 34 8.59 -9.35 -3.89
N GLY A 35 9.10 -9.39 -2.65
CA GLY A 35 9.51 -8.19 -1.91
C GLY A 35 8.34 -7.41 -1.28
N PRO A 36 8.63 -6.42 -0.42
CA PRO A 36 7.60 -5.65 0.27
C PRO A 36 6.89 -4.70 -0.70
N HIS A 37 5.58 -4.60 -0.52
CA HIS A 37 4.58 -4.10 -1.45
C HIS A 37 4.78 -2.66 -1.86
N ARG A 38 4.49 -2.39 -3.13
CA ARG A 38 4.40 -1.03 -3.67
C ARG A 38 3.02 -0.49 -3.34
N ILE A 39 2.95 0.51 -2.47
CA ILE A 39 1.77 1.36 -2.27
C ILE A 39 2.21 2.72 -2.75
N GLY A 40 1.45 3.30 -3.66
CA GLY A 40 1.91 4.40 -4.48
C GLY A 40 2.54 3.93 -5.77
N ASN A 41 2.58 4.85 -6.73
CA ASN A 41 2.98 4.55 -8.10
C ASN A 41 4.50 4.56 -8.29
N ARG A 42 5.30 4.81 -7.23
CA ARG A 42 6.77 4.76 -7.32
C ARG A 42 7.32 3.46 -6.73
N ARG A 43 8.58 3.17 -7.09
CA ARG A 43 9.34 2.06 -6.51
C ARG A 43 9.45 2.25 -4.98
N PRO A 44 9.33 1.20 -4.16
CA PRO A 44 9.55 1.32 -2.73
C PRO A 44 10.96 1.78 -2.43
N TRP A 45 11.13 2.56 -1.37
CA TRP A 45 12.44 3.07 -0.97
C TRP A 45 13.47 2.01 -0.58
N PHE A 46 13.14 0.72 -0.47
CA PHE A 46 14.12 -0.36 -0.27
C PHE A 46 14.41 -1.14 -1.55
N ASP A 47 13.70 -0.85 -2.65
CA ASP A 47 13.90 -1.46 -3.97
C ASP A 47 15.28 -1.05 -4.53
N PRO A 48 16.05 -1.99 -5.13
CA PRO A 48 17.37 -1.67 -5.70
C PRO A 48 17.35 -0.55 -6.74
N ALA A 49 16.24 -0.39 -7.45
CA ALA A 49 16.09 0.58 -8.52
C ALA A 49 15.38 1.87 -8.07
N PHE A 50 15.14 2.06 -6.77
CA PHE A 50 14.61 3.33 -6.26
C PHE A 50 15.63 4.46 -6.43
N ASP A 51 15.16 5.60 -6.95
CA ASP A 51 15.94 6.81 -7.11
C ASP A 51 15.93 7.66 -5.84
N ASP A 52 17.04 7.62 -5.10
CA ASP A 52 17.29 8.39 -3.88
C ASP A 52 18.18 9.62 -4.12
N ARG A 53 18.42 10.04 -5.37
CA ARG A 53 19.31 11.19 -5.68
C ARG A 53 18.84 12.52 -5.11
N THR A 54 17.55 12.62 -4.78
CA THR A 54 16.96 13.80 -4.14
C THR A 54 17.11 13.79 -2.62
N TRP A 55 17.54 12.67 -2.03
CA TRP A 55 17.78 12.58 -0.60
C TRP A 55 19.12 13.24 -0.26
N PRO A 56 19.22 13.91 0.89
CA PRO A 56 20.51 14.27 1.45
C PRO A 56 21.44 13.06 1.55
N SER A 57 22.73 13.27 1.25
CA SER A 57 23.77 12.26 1.44
C SER A 57 24.79 12.72 2.48
N SER A 58 25.23 11.80 3.32
CA SER A 58 26.38 12.02 4.19
C SER A 58 26.97 10.69 4.66
N PRO A 59 28.25 10.64 5.09
CA PRO A 59 28.77 9.48 5.81
C PRO A 59 27.96 9.19 7.06
N LEU A 60 27.89 7.92 7.49
CA LEU A 60 27.09 7.49 8.64
C LEU A 60 27.41 8.28 9.93
N ALA A 61 28.67 8.69 10.10
CA ALA A 61 29.15 9.52 11.21
C ALA A 61 28.58 10.94 11.26
N HIS A 62 28.02 11.42 10.15
CA HIS A 62 27.54 12.79 9.98
C HIS A 62 26.02 12.86 9.76
N LEU A 63 25.31 11.75 9.94
CA LEU A 63 23.84 11.74 9.89
C LEU A 63 23.24 12.71 10.92
N PRO A 64 22.09 13.32 10.59
CA PRO A 64 21.57 14.44 11.36
C PRO A 64 20.72 14.08 12.59
N ASN A 65 20.64 15.16 13.36
CA ASN A 65 19.69 15.60 14.36
C ASN A 65 18.11 15.54 14.24
N THR A 66 17.35 14.55 13.70
CA THR A 66 15.86 14.61 13.48
C THR A 66 14.81 14.25 14.59
N THR A 67 13.97 15.17 15.11
CA THR A 67 12.89 14.87 16.11
C THR A 67 11.72 13.95 15.69
N ARG A 68 11.80 13.22 14.57
CA ARG A 68 10.73 12.37 14.03
C ARG A 68 10.83 10.91 14.49
N SER A 69 9.78 10.14 14.20
CA SER A 69 9.59 8.75 14.64
C SER A 69 10.38 7.71 13.84
N GLY A 70 10.85 8.03 12.62
CA GLY A 70 11.55 7.11 11.72
C GLY A 70 12.67 7.76 10.90
N LEU A 71 13.67 6.97 10.50
CA LEU A 71 14.79 7.36 9.62
C LEU A 71 15.04 6.25 8.60
N HIS A 72 15.06 6.61 7.32
CA HIS A 72 15.32 5.70 6.21
C HIS A 72 16.71 5.99 5.64
N LEU A 73 17.51 4.94 5.50
CA LEU A 73 18.91 4.98 5.08
C LEU A 73 19.10 4.05 3.89
N ARG A 74 19.83 4.51 2.86
CA ARG A 74 20.20 3.70 1.70
C ARG A 74 21.67 3.89 1.35
N THR A 75 22.29 2.83 0.89
CA THR A 75 23.61 2.86 0.25
C THR A 75 23.72 1.72 -0.75
N THR A 76 24.62 1.86 -1.72
CA THR A 76 24.87 0.85 -2.75
C THR A 76 26.32 0.39 -2.72
N PHE A 77 26.55 -0.86 -3.09
CA PHE A 77 27.88 -1.45 -3.23
C PHE A 77 27.92 -2.39 -4.43
N THR A 78 29.11 -2.66 -4.95
CA THR A 78 29.28 -3.50 -6.15
C THR A 78 30.05 -4.77 -5.82
N LEU A 79 29.66 -5.90 -6.43
CA LEU A 79 30.39 -7.16 -6.36
C LEU A 79 30.78 -7.62 -7.76
N SER A 80 32.04 -8.02 -7.93
CA SER A 80 32.46 -8.79 -9.10
C SER A 80 31.92 -10.23 -9.01
N PRO A 81 31.83 -10.95 -10.15
CA PRO A 81 31.42 -12.36 -10.14
C PRO A 81 32.26 -13.27 -9.23
N GLU A 82 33.53 -12.91 -9.00
CA GLU A 82 34.47 -13.66 -8.16
C GLU A 82 34.25 -13.42 -6.66
N GLU A 83 33.66 -12.28 -6.29
CA GLU A 83 33.33 -11.91 -4.91
C GLU A 83 31.98 -12.48 -4.46
N LEU A 84 31.24 -13.16 -5.35
CA LEU A 84 29.97 -13.78 -4.99
C LEU A 84 30.19 -14.94 -4.02
N PRO A 85 29.40 -15.01 -2.93
CA PRO A 85 29.58 -16.05 -1.95
C PRO A 85 29.18 -17.43 -2.45
N ASN A 86 29.86 -18.44 -1.93
CA ASN A 86 29.39 -19.82 -2.02
C ASN A 86 28.36 -20.14 -0.90
N ALA A 87 27.75 -21.33 -0.96
CA ALA A 87 26.72 -21.75 -0.01
C ALA A 87 27.17 -21.84 1.46
N SER A 88 28.47 -21.90 1.73
CA SER A 88 29.06 -21.99 3.07
C SER A 88 29.39 -20.62 3.68
N ALA A 89 29.36 -19.56 2.87
CA ALA A 89 29.66 -18.20 3.31
C ALA A 89 28.62 -17.68 4.33
N ARG A 90 29.05 -16.76 5.18
CA ARG A 90 28.19 -16.15 6.21
C ARG A 90 28.08 -14.64 6.00
N LEU A 91 26.85 -14.18 5.85
CA LEU A 91 26.51 -12.77 5.83
C LEU A 91 26.06 -12.33 7.22
N LYS A 92 26.65 -11.27 7.75
CA LYS A 92 26.25 -10.63 9.00
C LYS A 92 26.00 -9.14 8.85
N LEU A 93 25.07 -8.62 9.66
CA LEU A 93 24.85 -7.20 9.88
C LEU A 93 25.23 -6.87 11.33
N GLU A 94 26.12 -5.91 11.51
CA GLU A 94 26.45 -5.33 12.81
C GLU A 94 25.85 -3.94 12.90
N ILE A 95 24.91 -3.74 13.83
CA ILE A 95 24.15 -2.49 13.96
C ILE A 95 24.00 -2.05 15.41
N ALA A 96 24.23 -0.75 15.65
CA ALA A 96 23.83 -0.08 16.89
C ALA A 96 22.60 0.80 16.63
N PHE A 97 21.58 0.72 17.50
CA PHE A 97 20.31 1.43 17.31
C PHE A 97 19.65 1.78 18.64
N GLU A 98 18.74 2.76 18.58
CA GLU A 98 17.82 3.16 19.64
C GLU A 98 16.39 2.99 19.10
N GLY A 99 15.49 2.45 19.91
CA GLY A 99 14.19 1.96 19.46
C GLY A 99 14.32 0.65 18.69
N GLY A 100 14.02 0.65 17.40
CA GLY A 100 14.01 -0.54 16.55
C GLY A 100 14.51 -0.28 15.13
N PHE A 101 14.74 -1.36 14.38
CA PHE A 101 15.16 -1.26 12.98
C PHE A 101 14.60 -2.38 12.09
N VAL A 102 14.57 -2.13 10.77
CA VAL A 102 14.35 -3.11 9.71
C VAL A 102 15.46 -2.93 8.66
N ALA A 103 16.07 -4.02 8.20
CA ALA A 103 17.13 -4.01 7.20
C ALA A 103 16.75 -4.84 5.98
N TYR A 104 16.93 -4.25 4.80
CA TYR A 104 16.65 -4.82 3.50
C TYR A 104 17.93 -4.91 2.68
N LEU A 105 18.13 -6.05 2.03
CA LEU A 105 19.20 -6.25 1.04
C LEU A 105 18.54 -6.56 -0.30
N ASN A 106 18.86 -5.76 -1.31
CA ASN A 106 18.31 -5.89 -2.65
C ASN A 106 16.76 -5.96 -2.66
N GLY A 107 16.10 -5.11 -1.86
CA GLY A 107 14.65 -5.11 -1.71
C GLY A 107 14.07 -6.19 -0.79
N LYS A 108 14.87 -7.14 -0.31
CA LYS A 108 14.40 -8.23 0.56
C LYS A 108 14.69 -7.93 2.03
N GLU A 109 13.66 -7.97 2.88
CA GLU A 109 13.84 -7.89 4.34
C GLU A 109 14.69 -9.07 4.83
N LEU A 110 15.80 -8.78 5.51
CA LEU A 110 16.67 -9.82 6.07
C LEU A 110 16.59 -9.89 7.59
N TRP A 111 16.59 -8.72 8.24
CA TRP A 111 16.65 -8.59 9.68
C TRP A 111 15.76 -7.45 10.17
N ARG A 112 15.20 -7.64 11.36
CA ARG A 112 14.52 -6.57 12.08
C ARG A 112 14.64 -6.79 13.57
N SER A 113 14.48 -5.73 14.33
CA SER A 113 14.37 -5.80 15.78
C SER A 113 13.46 -4.69 16.28
N ASN A 114 12.57 -5.01 17.22
CA ASN A 114 11.77 -4.01 17.92
C ASN A 114 10.79 -3.20 17.05
N LEU A 115 10.35 -3.76 15.92
CA LEU A 115 9.36 -3.15 15.02
C LEU A 115 8.24 -4.10 14.57
N GLY A 116 7.91 -5.11 15.39
CA GLY A 116 6.87 -6.11 15.09
C GLY A 116 7.39 -7.45 14.50
N PRO A 117 6.53 -8.24 13.81
CA PRO A 117 6.89 -9.53 13.19
C PRO A 117 7.67 -9.39 11.87
N SER A 118 8.45 -10.38 11.45
CA SER A 118 9.18 -10.30 10.16
C SER A 118 8.26 -10.21 8.97
N GLY A 119 8.68 -9.53 7.90
CA GLY A 119 7.85 -9.29 6.71
C GLY A 119 6.81 -8.20 6.93
N SER A 120 6.83 -7.56 8.10
CA SER A 120 5.81 -6.60 8.48
C SER A 120 6.15 -5.17 8.06
N TYR A 121 5.36 -4.59 7.15
CA TYR A 121 5.45 -3.17 6.83
C TYR A 121 5.34 -2.28 8.09
N THR A 122 6.28 -1.35 8.21
CA THR A 122 6.46 -0.48 9.37
C THR A 122 6.36 0.95 8.87
N PRO A 123 5.19 1.62 8.97
CA PRO A 123 5.04 3.00 8.54
C PRO A 123 5.84 3.93 9.45
N HIS A 124 6.35 5.02 8.89
CA HIS A 124 7.20 6.03 9.52
C HIS A 124 6.78 6.51 10.92
N ASP A 125 5.50 6.45 11.27
CA ASP A 125 4.93 6.86 12.56
C ASP A 125 4.75 5.71 13.57
N TYR A 126 5.10 4.48 13.17
CA TYR A 126 5.01 3.31 14.03
C TYR A 126 6.10 3.33 15.10
N PRO A 127 5.75 3.44 16.38
CA PRO A 127 6.75 3.40 17.42
C PRO A 127 7.37 2.00 17.51
N ALA A 128 8.65 1.95 17.89
CA ALA A 128 9.28 0.73 18.34
C ALA A 128 8.47 0.11 19.48
N THR A 129 8.42 -1.22 19.55
CA THR A 129 7.59 -1.92 20.53
C THR A 129 7.93 -1.50 21.97
N GLN A 130 9.20 -1.30 22.27
CA GLN A 130 9.68 -0.91 23.60
C GLN A 130 10.88 0.05 23.55
N GLY A 131 11.10 0.77 24.65
CA GLY A 131 12.29 1.61 24.82
C GLY A 131 13.55 0.74 24.87
N PHE A 132 14.41 0.85 23.86
CA PHE A 132 15.64 0.07 23.76
C PHE A 132 16.78 0.92 23.22
N SER A 133 17.99 0.71 23.72
CA SER A 133 19.19 1.34 23.18
C SER A 133 20.37 0.41 23.37
N THR A 134 21.15 0.22 22.32
CA THR A 134 22.36 -0.62 22.38
C THR A 134 23.56 0.18 22.89
N THR A 135 24.33 -0.39 23.83
CA THR A 135 25.64 0.17 24.25
C THR A 135 26.81 -0.36 23.41
N ARG A 136 26.59 -1.43 22.64
CA ARG A 136 27.52 -2.04 21.66
C ARG A 136 26.71 -2.55 20.45
N PRO A 137 27.29 -2.59 19.23
CA PRO A 137 26.60 -3.15 18.07
C PRO A 137 26.13 -4.58 18.32
N LEU A 138 24.91 -4.89 17.93
CA LEU A 138 24.38 -6.25 17.89
C LEU A 138 24.68 -6.87 16.52
N THR A 139 25.01 -8.16 16.52
CA THR A 139 25.31 -8.91 15.30
C THR A 139 24.14 -9.82 14.92
N PHE A 140 23.69 -9.70 13.67
CA PHE A 140 22.65 -10.53 13.08
C PHE A 140 23.24 -11.35 11.94
N TYR A 141 22.82 -12.61 11.79
CA TYR A 141 23.34 -13.52 10.77
C TYR A 141 22.25 -13.93 9.77
N LYS A 142 22.64 -14.22 8.52
CA LYS A 142 21.80 -14.90 7.53
C LYS A 142 22.58 -16.01 6.85
N THR A 143 21.90 -17.12 6.57
CA THR A 143 22.43 -18.25 5.80
C THR A 143 22.11 -18.09 4.32
N GLN A 144 22.81 -18.84 3.46
CA GLN A 144 22.63 -18.85 2.01
C GLN A 144 22.77 -17.46 1.33
N PRO A 145 23.85 -16.71 1.59
CA PRO A 145 24.01 -15.36 1.03
C PRO A 145 24.10 -15.31 -0.49
N GLN A 146 24.41 -16.44 -1.15
CA GLN A 146 24.38 -16.57 -2.62
C GLN A 146 22.99 -16.39 -3.24
N LEU A 147 21.93 -16.48 -2.43
CA LEU A 147 20.55 -16.21 -2.86
C LEU A 147 20.14 -14.75 -2.65
N LEU A 148 21.01 -13.93 -2.05
CA LEU A 148 20.71 -12.56 -1.61
C LEU A 148 21.55 -11.50 -2.34
N LEU A 149 22.71 -11.88 -2.87
CA LEU A 149 23.67 -11.02 -3.53
C LEU A 149 23.75 -11.34 -5.02
N GLN A 150 24.00 -10.32 -5.84
CA GLN A 150 24.10 -10.44 -7.30
C GLN A 150 25.40 -9.81 -7.82
N PRO A 151 25.90 -10.25 -9.00
CA PRO A 151 27.02 -9.56 -9.63
C PRO A 151 26.60 -8.14 -10.03
N GLY A 152 27.52 -7.19 -9.94
CA GLY A 152 27.24 -5.78 -10.16
C GLY A 152 26.65 -5.10 -8.92
N SER A 153 25.68 -4.21 -9.14
CA SER A 153 25.14 -3.34 -8.10
C SER A 153 24.24 -4.09 -7.11
N ASN A 154 24.44 -3.83 -5.82
CA ASN A 154 23.64 -4.29 -4.70
C ASN A 154 23.27 -3.08 -3.83
N SER A 155 22.10 -3.13 -3.18
CA SER A 155 21.59 -2.06 -2.32
C SER A 155 21.32 -2.54 -0.91
N LEU A 156 21.82 -1.82 0.09
CA LEU A 156 21.45 -1.99 1.50
C LEU A 156 20.56 -0.83 1.93
N ALA A 157 19.38 -1.13 2.46
CA ALA A 157 18.42 -0.15 2.94
C ALA A 157 18.02 -0.46 4.38
N ILE A 158 17.97 0.56 5.25
CA ILE A 158 17.71 0.40 6.68
C ILE A 158 16.69 1.43 7.15
N LEU A 159 15.68 0.96 7.86
CA LEU A 159 14.67 1.73 8.55
C LEU A 159 14.96 1.70 10.05
N ILE A 160 14.94 2.84 10.74
CA ILE A 160 15.16 2.94 12.18
C ILE A 160 14.04 3.76 12.81
N HIS A 161 13.36 3.24 13.83
CA HIS A 161 12.24 3.93 14.50
C HIS A 161 12.44 4.06 16.00
N ASN A 162 11.86 5.09 16.60
CA ASN A 162 11.90 5.35 18.05
C ASN A 162 10.67 4.78 18.79
N ASN A 163 10.73 4.64 20.11
CA ASN A 163 9.66 4.12 20.97
C ASN A 163 8.52 5.12 21.30
N TYR A 164 8.69 6.43 21.02
CA TYR A 164 7.64 7.45 21.23
C TYR A 164 7.59 8.43 20.06
N THR A 165 6.39 8.90 19.72
CA THR A 165 6.12 9.87 18.63
C THR A 165 6.19 11.33 19.07
N THR A 166 6.27 11.61 20.38
CA THR A 166 6.23 12.97 20.96
C THR A 166 7.51 13.39 21.68
N ASP A 167 8.48 12.49 21.85
CA ASP A 167 9.71 12.82 22.56
C ASP A 167 10.71 13.46 21.61
N ALA A 168 11.05 14.71 21.91
CA ALA A 168 12.11 15.46 21.26
C ALA A 168 13.34 14.57 21.05
N PHE A 169 13.90 14.68 19.86
CA PHE A 169 15.02 13.88 19.41
C PHE A 169 16.08 13.64 20.48
N GLY A 170 16.34 12.37 20.73
CA GLY A 170 17.70 11.92 20.56
C GLY A 170 17.70 10.79 19.55
N PHE A 171 18.12 11.03 18.30
CA PHE A 171 19.14 10.13 17.77
C PHE A 171 20.31 10.37 18.67
N ARG A 172 20.38 9.48 19.62
CA ARG A 172 21.57 9.25 20.35
C ARG A 172 22.16 7.98 19.76
N ILE A 173 22.63 8.11 18.51
CA ILE A 173 24.03 7.72 18.33
C ILE A 173 24.83 8.69 19.20
N ARG A 174 24.84 8.44 20.53
CA ARG A 174 25.69 9.18 21.45
C ARG A 174 27.11 8.89 21.00
N THR A 175 27.70 9.83 20.30
CA THR A 175 29.10 10.20 20.50
C THR A 175 29.34 10.76 21.91
N ALA A 176 28.31 10.88 22.76
CA ALA A 176 28.45 11.26 24.17
C ALA A 176 28.98 10.12 25.08
N VAL A 177 29.34 8.96 24.54
CA VAL A 177 30.45 8.18 25.09
C VAL A 177 31.64 8.43 24.16
N PRO A 178 32.80 8.94 24.64
CA PRO A 178 33.96 9.29 23.80
C PRO A 178 34.63 8.12 23.05
N ARG A 179 33.96 6.99 22.82
CA ARG A 179 34.58 5.75 22.35
C ARG A 179 33.85 4.98 21.23
N PHE A 180 32.71 5.42 20.70
CA PHE A 180 32.01 4.62 19.68
C PHE A 180 31.44 5.43 18.51
N GLN A 181 31.78 4.99 17.29
CA GLN A 181 31.23 5.51 16.05
C GLN A 181 29.91 4.80 15.70
N PRO A 182 28.95 5.47 15.03
CA PRO A 182 27.82 4.81 14.40
C PRO A 182 28.30 3.57 13.64
N THR A 183 27.68 2.42 13.89
CA THR A 183 28.10 1.17 13.25
C THR A 183 26.91 0.58 12.52
N ILE A 184 26.99 0.58 11.20
CA ILE A 184 26.22 -0.27 10.30
C ILE A 184 27.26 -0.93 9.41
N GLN A 185 27.49 -2.23 9.61
CA GLN A 185 28.43 -2.99 8.81
C GLN A 185 27.79 -4.26 8.29
N LEU A 186 27.71 -4.38 6.96
CA LEU A 186 27.38 -5.61 6.28
C LEU A 186 28.69 -6.33 5.95
N VAL A 187 28.86 -7.57 6.43
CA VAL A 187 30.12 -8.30 6.32
C VAL A 187 29.87 -9.69 5.74
N LEU A 188 30.67 -10.06 4.74
CA LEU A 188 30.71 -11.39 4.13
C LEU A 188 32.05 -12.05 4.44
N ASP A 189 32.05 -13.18 5.15
CA ASP A 189 33.26 -13.95 5.49
C ASP A 189 34.43 -13.09 6.02
N GLN A 190 34.12 -12.16 6.93
CA GLN A 190 35.02 -11.18 7.54
C GLN A 190 35.42 -9.97 6.67
N GLN A 191 34.93 -9.87 5.44
CA GLN A 191 35.14 -8.69 4.57
C GLN A 191 33.92 -7.76 4.59
N PRO A 192 34.10 -6.45 4.87
CA PRO A 192 33.00 -5.49 4.80
C PRO A 192 32.55 -5.30 3.34
N LEU A 193 31.25 -5.45 3.10
CA LEU A 193 30.62 -5.19 1.79
C LEU A 193 30.24 -3.71 1.61
N VAL A 194 30.00 -3.02 2.73
CA VAL A 194 29.73 -1.59 2.76
C VAL A 194 30.91 -0.90 3.42
N ASP A 195 31.51 0.05 2.71
CA ASP A 195 32.61 0.86 3.24
C ASP A 195 32.12 1.65 4.47
N PRO A 196 32.83 1.61 5.62
CA PRO A 196 32.53 2.48 6.76
C PRO A 196 32.49 3.98 6.43
N ALA A 197 33.15 4.40 5.35
CA ALA A 197 33.14 5.77 4.82
C ALA A 197 32.14 5.98 3.67
N ALA A 198 31.31 4.98 3.33
CA ALA A 198 30.31 5.09 2.28
C ALA A 198 29.36 6.26 2.54
N GLU A 199 28.97 6.95 1.47
CA GLU A 199 27.88 7.91 1.49
C GLU A 199 26.56 7.16 1.69
N TRP A 200 25.81 7.59 2.69
CA TRP A 200 24.46 7.12 2.95
C TRP A 200 23.49 8.20 2.50
N HIS A 201 22.58 7.84 1.60
CA HIS A 201 21.42 8.65 1.27
C HIS A 201 20.39 8.44 2.37
N TRP A 202 19.84 9.52 2.92
CA TRP A 202 18.95 9.43 4.06
C TRP A 202 17.78 10.41 4.00
N THR A 203 16.70 10.05 4.67
CA THR A 203 15.57 10.94 4.91
C THR A 203 14.93 10.56 6.24
N ASP A 204 14.56 11.58 7.01
CA ASP A 204 13.84 11.41 8.28
C ASP A 204 12.34 11.20 8.09
N ASN A 205 11.93 11.07 6.83
CA ASN A 205 10.60 10.73 6.35
C ASN A 205 9.52 11.10 7.34
N ALA A 206 9.33 12.42 7.44
CA ALA A 206 8.04 12.98 7.79
C ALA A 206 6.88 12.12 7.26
N HIS A 207 7.06 11.54 6.06
CA HIS A 207 6.17 10.58 5.46
C HIS A 207 6.92 9.67 4.45
N GLU A 208 6.41 8.45 4.21
CA GLU A 208 7.07 7.35 3.48
C GLU A 208 7.45 7.64 2.00
N PRO A 209 8.62 7.18 1.49
CA PRO A 209 9.05 7.40 0.11
C PRO A 209 8.46 6.35 -0.82
N GLY A 210 7.77 6.82 -1.84
CA GLY A 210 6.96 6.01 -2.75
C GLY A 210 5.79 6.81 -3.33
N LEU A 211 5.48 7.94 -2.69
CA LEU A 211 4.43 8.85 -3.09
C LEU A 211 5.02 10.24 -3.34
N LEU A 212 4.41 10.96 -4.29
CA LEU A 212 4.70 12.37 -4.49
C LEU A 212 4.17 13.15 -3.29
N ARG A 213 5.01 13.98 -2.69
CA ARG A 213 4.72 14.69 -1.44
C ARG A 213 5.08 16.15 -1.57
N ASP A 214 4.26 17.00 -0.97
CA ASP A 214 4.59 18.41 -0.82
C ASP A 214 5.69 18.64 0.21
N ARG A 215 6.11 19.90 0.40
CA ARG A 215 7.12 20.33 1.37
C ARG A 215 6.72 20.10 2.83
N GLN A 216 5.44 19.92 3.10
CA GLN A 216 4.92 19.53 4.42
C GLN A 216 4.94 18.01 4.58
N GLY A 217 5.24 17.29 3.50
CA GLY A 217 5.31 15.84 3.38
C GLY A 217 3.96 15.18 3.14
N GLN A 218 2.90 15.95 2.95
CA GLN A 218 1.57 15.42 2.68
C GLN A 218 1.52 14.82 1.28
N THR A 219 0.86 13.67 1.18
CA THR A 219 0.50 13.03 -0.08
C THR A 219 -0.70 13.73 -0.68
N HIS A 220 -0.62 14.01 -1.98
CA HIS A 220 -1.72 14.60 -2.73
C HIS A 220 -1.83 13.94 -4.09
N ASP A 221 -3.01 14.13 -4.70
CA ASP A 221 -3.17 13.96 -6.13
C ASP A 221 -2.17 14.87 -6.85
N TRP A 222 -1.75 14.49 -8.04
CA TRP A 222 -0.80 15.29 -8.81
C TRP A 222 -1.05 15.19 -10.30
N ILE A 223 -0.64 16.26 -10.97
CA ILE A 223 -0.73 16.46 -12.41
C ILE A 223 0.67 16.81 -12.87
N GLU A 224 1.11 16.24 -13.98
CA GLU A 224 2.33 16.63 -14.64
C GLU A 224 2.06 17.23 -16.01
N LEU A 225 2.72 18.35 -16.27
CA LEU A 225 2.81 18.95 -17.59
C LEU A 225 4.17 18.65 -18.21
N ARG A 226 4.18 18.42 -19.52
CA ARG A 226 5.40 18.29 -20.32
C ARG A 226 5.48 19.38 -21.35
N ASN A 227 6.62 20.06 -21.42
CA ASN A 227 6.96 20.94 -22.52
C ASN A 227 7.57 20.12 -23.67
N LEU A 228 6.97 20.19 -24.86
CA LEU A 228 7.44 19.49 -26.05
C LEU A 228 8.41 20.34 -26.90
N GLU A 229 8.57 21.63 -26.56
CA GLU A 229 9.42 22.56 -27.28
C GLU A 229 10.88 22.50 -26.80
N ALA A 230 11.81 22.80 -27.71
CA ALA A 230 13.23 22.93 -27.42
C ALA A 230 13.61 24.24 -26.71
N HIS A 231 12.63 25.06 -26.32
CA HIS A 231 12.82 26.28 -25.55
C HIS A 231 11.91 26.28 -24.31
N PRO A 232 12.26 27.01 -23.23
CA PRO A 232 11.39 27.12 -22.06
C PRO A 232 10.03 27.75 -22.40
N VAL A 233 8.98 27.37 -21.67
CA VAL A 233 7.61 27.90 -21.83
C VAL A 233 7.13 28.52 -20.51
N PRO A 234 6.95 29.85 -20.44
CA PRO A 234 6.35 30.51 -19.28
C PRO A 234 4.85 30.29 -19.24
N LEU A 235 4.31 30.01 -18.05
CA LEU A 235 2.90 29.69 -17.83
C LEU A 235 2.10 30.83 -17.21
N LEU A 236 2.70 32.01 -16.99
CA LEU A 236 1.98 33.14 -16.40
C LEU A 236 0.69 33.45 -17.19
N GLY A 237 -0.45 33.39 -16.50
CA GLY A 237 -1.77 33.64 -17.08
C GLY A 237 -2.47 32.42 -17.68
N TRP A 238 -1.79 31.27 -17.79
CA TRP A 238 -2.41 29.97 -18.12
C TRP A 238 -3.25 29.48 -16.94
N SER A 239 -4.08 28.45 -17.15
CA SER A 239 -4.88 27.84 -16.09
C SER A 239 -5.10 26.33 -16.22
N LEU A 240 -5.27 25.66 -15.08
CA LEU A 240 -5.83 24.31 -14.97
C LEU A 240 -7.27 24.36 -14.45
N THR A 241 -8.07 23.39 -14.86
CA THR A 241 -9.41 23.16 -14.32
C THR A 241 -9.82 21.68 -14.41
N ASP A 242 -10.48 21.20 -13.37
CA ASP A 242 -11.28 19.98 -13.26
C ASP A 242 -12.77 20.21 -13.60
N ASP A 243 -13.17 21.48 -13.78
CA ASP A 243 -14.55 21.88 -14.11
C ASP A 243 -14.63 22.48 -15.53
N PRO A 244 -15.35 21.84 -16.48
CA PRO A 244 -15.48 22.34 -17.84
C PRO A 244 -16.25 23.67 -17.93
N GLU A 245 -17.03 24.04 -16.91
CA GLU A 245 -17.75 25.31 -16.83
C GLU A 245 -16.87 26.46 -16.31
N GLN A 246 -15.69 26.15 -15.75
CA GLN A 246 -14.75 27.12 -15.19
C GLN A 246 -13.33 27.04 -15.81
N PRO A 247 -13.12 27.44 -17.09
CA PRO A 247 -11.81 27.35 -17.78
C PRO A 247 -10.61 28.00 -17.07
N ARG A 248 -10.85 28.93 -16.14
CA ARG A 248 -9.84 29.66 -15.36
C ARG A 248 -9.86 29.34 -13.85
N LYS A 249 -10.33 28.15 -13.45
CA LYS A 249 -10.52 27.77 -12.04
C LYS A 249 -9.25 27.93 -11.20
N TRP A 250 -8.10 27.48 -11.69
CA TRP A 250 -6.79 27.70 -11.08
C TRP A 250 -5.81 28.30 -12.07
N ALA A 251 -5.31 29.51 -11.80
CA ALA A 251 -4.32 30.18 -12.64
C ALA A 251 -2.89 29.87 -12.17
N PHE A 252 -1.97 29.65 -13.11
CA PHE A 252 -0.56 29.45 -12.80
C PHE A 252 0.07 30.73 -12.24
N PRO A 253 0.95 30.62 -11.22
CA PRO A 253 1.86 31.71 -10.85
C PRO A 253 2.92 31.91 -11.95
N ASP A 254 3.85 32.85 -11.74
CA ASP A 254 4.98 33.05 -12.64
C ASP A 254 5.97 31.87 -12.54
N VAL A 255 5.70 30.82 -13.33
CA VAL A 255 6.48 29.59 -13.43
C VAL A 255 6.77 29.29 -14.89
N THR A 256 7.90 28.64 -15.14
CA THR A 256 8.36 28.28 -16.48
C THR A 256 8.72 26.81 -16.52
N ILE A 257 8.18 26.08 -17.50
CA ILE A 257 8.63 24.70 -17.78
C ILE A 257 9.91 24.79 -18.62
N PRO A 258 11.03 24.14 -18.22
CA PRO A 258 12.25 24.10 -19.03
C PRO A 258 12.01 23.51 -20.43
N ALA A 259 12.92 23.79 -21.37
CA ALA A 259 12.93 23.13 -22.68
C ALA A 259 12.93 21.61 -22.53
N SER A 260 12.02 20.91 -23.22
CA SER A 260 11.81 19.47 -23.10
C SER A 260 11.57 18.96 -21.66
N GLY A 261 11.24 19.86 -20.73
CA GLY A 261 11.15 19.58 -19.29
C GLY A 261 9.74 19.24 -18.84
N TYR A 262 9.66 18.90 -17.55
CA TYR A 262 8.44 18.51 -16.86
C TYR A 262 8.13 19.50 -15.73
N LEU A 263 6.85 19.62 -15.39
CA LEU A 263 6.38 20.39 -14.25
C LEU A 263 5.30 19.59 -13.53
N THR A 264 5.60 19.15 -12.31
CA THR A 264 4.63 18.49 -11.42
C THR A 264 3.88 19.54 -10.60
N ILE A 265 2.56 19.35 -10.49
CA ILE A 265 1.62 20.20 -9.74
C ILE A 265 0.82 19.30 -8.81
N PHE A 266 0.71 19.65 -7.54
CA PHE A 266 -0.20 18.97 -6.61
C PHE A 266 -1.63 19.47 -6.80
N ALA A 267 -2.56 18.55 -7.01
CA ALA A 267 -3.99 18.83 -6.98
C ALA A 267 -4.52 18.65 -5.56
N SER A 268 -4.17 19.57 -4.67
CA SER A 268 -4.37 19.39 -3.23
C SER A 268 -5.58 20.13 -2.64
N GLY A 269 -6.21 21.02 -3.41
CA GLY A 269 -7.27 21.90 -2.91
C GLY A 269 -6.78 23.10 -2.10
N LEU A 270 -5.49 23.19 -1.78
CA LEU A 270 -4.95 24.23 -0.90
C LEU A 270 -4.89 25.61 -1.55
N GLY A 271 -4.68 25.66 -2.88
CA GLY A 271 -4.50 26.90 -3.63
C GLY A 271 -3.24 27.71 -3.27
N THR A 272 -2.31 27.15 -2.49
CA THR A 272 -1.08 27.82 -2.03
C THR A 272 0.09 27.47 -2.93
N SER A 273 0.37 28.29 -3.95
CA SER A 273 1.44 28.01 -4.91
C SER A 273 2.64 28.95 -4.76
N THR A 274 3.83 28.40 -4.94
CA THR A 274 5.11 29.10 -5.01
C THR A 274 5.80 28.76 -6.33
N ALA A 275 6.90 29.43 -6.67
CA ALA A 275 7.64 29.12 -7.90
C ALA A 275 8.24 27.69 -7.93
N THR A 276 8.39 27.04 -6.77
CA THR A 276 9.04 25.72 -6.63
C THR A 276 8.08 24.59 -6.25
N GLU A 277 6.85 24.93 -5.83
CA GLU A 277 5.84 23.97 -5.42
C GLU A 277 4.46 24.55 -5.71
N LEU A 278 3.69 23.83 -6.53
CA LEU A 278 2.41 24.28 -7.04
C LEU A 278 1.29 23.44 -6.42
N HIS A 279 0.28 24.12 -5.89
CA HIS A 279 -0.93 23.53 -5.35
C HIS A 279 -2.14 24.16 -6.00
N THR A 280 -2.95 23.35 -6.69
CA THR A 280 -4.24 23.81 -7.20
C THR A 280 -5.22 24.10 -6.07
N ASN A 281 -6.27 24.87 -6.36
CA ASN A 281 -7.38 25.12 -5.44
C ASN A 281 -8.50 24.06 -5.57
N PHE A 282 -8.20 22.92 -6.18
CA PHE A 282 -9.08 21.76 -6.32
C PHE A 282 -8.32 20.45 -6.07
N GLN A 283 -9.02 19.36 -5.86
CA GLN A 283 -8.47 18.00 -5.76
C GLN A 283 -8.97 17.17 -6.92
N LEU A 284 -8.34 16.03 -7.19
CA LEU A 284 -8.82 15.15 -8.24
C LEU A 284 -9.80 14.09 -7.71
N ASP A 285 -10.83 13.74 -8.47
CA ASP A 285 -11.75 12.64 -8.14
C ASP A 285 -11.17 11.29 -8.58
N ASP A 286 -10.94 10.37 -7.64
CA ASP A 286 -10.42 9.03 -7.93
C ASP A 286 -11.36 8.14 -8.75
N GLN A 287 -12.64 8.52 -8.91
CA GLN A 287 -13.59 7.86 -9.82
C GLN A 287 -13.47 8.34 -11.27
N GLY A 288 -12.65 9.36 -11.51
CA GLY A 288 -12.45 9.93 -12.82
C GLY A 288 -13.27 11.20 -13.04
N GLU A 289 -12.60 12.25 -13.50
CA GLU A 289 -13.23 13.52 -13.84
C GLU A 289 -12.52 14.23 -15.01
N TYR A 290 -13.06 15.38 -15.40
CA TYR A 290 -12.48 16.24 -16.43
C TYR A 290 -11.17 16.85 -15.93
N LEU A 291 -10.21 17.09 -16.84
CA LEU A 291 -9.03 17.89 -16.55
C LEU A 291 -8.58 18.61 -17.82
N ALA A 292 -8.31 19.91 -17.73
CA ALA A 292 -7.87 20.70 -18.88
C ALA A 292 -6.87 21.80 -18.55
N LEU A 293 -6.03 22.08 -19.54
CA LEU A 293 -5.03 23.14 -19.58
C LEU A 293 -5.43 24.20 -20.61
N TRP A 294 -5.44 25.46 -20.20
CA TRP A 294 -5.80 26.62 -21.01
C TRP A 294 -4.68 27.64 -21.04
N ASP A 295 -4.52 28.35 -22.16
CA ASP A 295 -3.49 29.39 -22.30
C ASP A 295 -3.90 30.75 -21.73
N ALA A 296 -2.96 31.69 -21.74
CA ALA A 296 -3.17 33.06 -21.28
C ALA A 296 -3.93 33.97 -22.26
N GLN A 297 -4.35 33.48 -23.44
CA GLN A 297 -4.93 34.35 -24.47
C GLN A 297 -6.30 34.88 -24.05
N THR A 298 -6.76 35.93 -24.74
CA THR A 298 -8.11 36.48 -24.58
C THR A 298 -8.76 36.55 -25.97
N PRO A 299 -9.78 35.71 -26.26
CA PRO A 299 -10.35 34.67 -25.40
C PRO A 299 -9.35 33.53 -25.11
N THR A 300 -9.50 32.88 -23.94
CA THR A 300 -8.69 31.71 -23.55
C THR A 300 -8.85 30.60 -24.57
N ARG A 301 -7.75 29.93 -24.90
CA ARG A 301 -7.77 28.78 -25.80
C ARG A 301 -7.41 27.51 -25.03
N LEU A 302 -8.13 26.43 -25.33
CA LEU A 302 -7.82 25.10 -24.84
C LEU A 302 -6.49 24.64 -25.45
N ILE A 303 -5.54 24.29 -24.58
CA ILE A 303 -4.25 23.74 -24.98
C ILE A 303 -4.29 22.22 -25.01
N ASP A 304 -4.77 21.61 -23.93
CA ASP A 304 -4.88 20.17 -23.81
C ASP A 304 -5.94 19.77 -22.78
N ALA A 305 -6.48 18.56 -22.89
CA ALA A 305 -7.45 18.04 -21.93
C ALA A 305 -7.47 16.51 -21.89
N VAL A 306 -7.84 15.99 -20.73
CA VAL A 306 -8.26 14.60 -20.54
C VAL A 306 -9.79 14.58 -20.66
N GLN A 307 -10.29 14.05 -21.78
CA GLN A 307 -11.72 14.10 -22.13
C GLN A 307 -12.33 12.72 -22.38
N PRO A 308 -13.64 12.52 -22.06
CA PRO A 308 -14.48 13.44 -21.28
C PRO A 308 -14.06 13.51 -19.79
N GLN A 309 -13.41 12.46 -19.31
CA GLN A 309 -12.79 12.34 -17.99
C GLN A 309 -11.66 11.30 -18.03
N PHE A 310 -10.72 11.34 -17.09
CA PHE A 310 -9.81 10.22 -16.87
C PHE A 310 -10.56 9.02 -16.24
N PRO A 311 -10.08 7.77 -16.38
CA PRO A 311 -10.76 6.61 -15.80
C PRO A 311 -10.60 6.55 -14.28
N PRO A 312 -11.42 5.74 -13.56
CA PRO A 312 -11.19 5.45 -12.15
C PRO A 312 -9.73 5.08 -11.89
N GLN A 313 -9.13 5.72 -10.89
CA GLN A 313 -7.72 5.61 -10.58
C GLN A 313 -7.47 4.52 -9.55
N SER A 314 -6.21 4.08 -9.50
CA SER A 314 -5.71 3.07 -8.56
C SER A 314 -4.46 3.63 -7.89
N PRO A 315 -4.25 3.40 -6.59
CA PRO A 315 -3.03 3.84 -5.89
C PRO A 315 -1.76 3.13 -6.36
N PHE A 316 -1.87 2.23 -7.34
CA PHE A 316 -0.75 1.49 -7.93
C PHE A 316 -0.40 1.93 -9.35
N TYR A 317 -1.27 2.67 -10.04
CA TYR A 317 -1.10 3.01 -11.45
C TYR A 317 -1.35 4.50 -11.68
N SER A 318 -0.55 5.15 -12.52
CA SER A 318 -0.83 6.50 -12.98
C SER A 318 -1.51 6.49 -14.34
N TRP A 319 -2.13 7.59 -14.70
CA TRP A 319 -2.73 7.78 -16.02
C TRP A 319 -1.89 8.78 -16.81
N GLY A 320 -1.16 8.30 -17.82
CA GLY A 320 -0.20 9.10 -18.56
C GLY A 320 -0.18 8.80 -20.05
N ARG A 321 0.54 9.64 -20.80
CA ARG A 321 0.64 9.49 -22.26
C ARG A 321 1.66 8.42 -22.63
N ASP A 322 1.27 7.54 -23.54
CA ASP A 322 2.20 6.64 -24.22
C ASP A 322 3.20 7.48 -25.05
N PRO A 323 4.52 7.35 -24.84
CA PRO A 323 5.52 8.13 -25.56
C PRO A 323 5.51 7.88 -27.08
N GLN A 324 4.99 6.74 -27.54
CA GLN A 324 4.93 6.37 -28.96
C GLN A 324 3.71 6.95 -29.66
N THR A 325 2.54 6.89 -29.00
CA THR A 325 1.25 7.24 -29.63
C THR A 325 0.70 8.59 -29.17
N GLY A 326 1.18 9.11 -28.04
CA GLY A 326 0.66 10.31 -27.37
C GLY A 326 -0.72 10.11 -26.75
N THR A 327 -1.33 8.93 -26.86
CA THR A 327 -2.63 8.61 -26.25
C THR A 327 -2.47 8.26 -24.77
N PHE A 328 -3.50 8.51 -23.96
CA PHE A 328 -3.45 8.15 -22.55
C PHE A 328 -3.61 6.63 -22.33
N CYS A 329 -2.80 6.10 -21.41
CA CYS A 329 -2.83 4.74 -20.90
C CYS A 329 -2.46 4.71 -19.41
N PHE A 330 -2.62 3.54 -18.78
CA PHE A 330 -2.11 3.35 -17.42
C PHE A 330 -0.61 3.08 -17.47
N LEU A 331 0.14 3.62 -16.52
CA LEU A 331 1.58 3.43 -16.38
C LEU A 331 1.92 2.76 -15.04
N PHE A 332 2.96 1.93 -15.07
CA PHE A 332 3.59 1.36 -13.89
C PHE A 332 5.09 1.09 -14.09
N PRO A 333 5.98 1.71 -13.30
CA PRO A 333 5.70 2.74 -12.30
C PRO A 333 5.21 4.06 -12.94
N ALA A 334 4.79 5.02 -12.11
CA ALA A 334 4.61 6.41 -12.53
C ALA A 334 5.96 7.11 -12.74
N THR A 335 5.98 8.14 -13.58
CA THR A 335 7.19 8.85 -14.04
C THR A 335 7.24 10.35 -13.73
N PRO A 336 6.77 10.83 -12.56
CA PRO A 336 6.84 12.26 -12.25
C PRO A 336 8.26 12.83 -12.25
N GLY A 337 8.47 13.87 -13.02
CA GLY A 337 9.71 14.58 -13.25
C GLY A 337 10.55 14.02 -14.40
N GLU A 338 10.13 12.89 -14.99
CA GLU A 338 10.90 12.09 -15.95
C GLU A 338 10.05 11.76 -17.18
N ALA A 339 10.66 11.15 -18.19
CA ALA A 339 9.93 10.70 -19.38
C ALA A 339 9.17 9.40 -19.11
N ASN A 340 7.92 9.33 -19.57
CA ASN A 340 7.17 8.08 -19.64
C ASN A 340 7.86 7.12 -20.62
N GLU A 341 8.08 5.86 -20.24
CA GLU A 341 8.74 4.86 -21.08
C GLU A 341 7.76 3.82 -21.66
N ALA A 342 8.11 3.24 -22.82
CA ALA A 342 7.24 2.30 -23.51
C ALA A 342 7.01 0.98 -22.74
N ASP A 343 7.97 0.56 -21.93
CA ASP A 343 7.91 -0.67 -21.13
C ASP A 343 7.08 -0.50 -19.85
N GLU A 344 6.68 0.73 -19.53
CA GLU A 344 5.88 1.05 -18.34
C GLU A 344 4.37 1.08 -18.65
N ARG A 345 3.99 0.97 -19.93
CA ARG A 345 2.60 1.02 -20.35
C ARG A 345 1.83 -0.25 -19.97
N LEU A 346 0.59 -0.04 -19.56
CA LEU A 346 -0.38 -1.10 -19.33
C LEU A 346 -1.57 -0.95 -20.29
N GLY A 347 -2.00 -2.07 -20.84
CA GLY A 347 -3.28 -2.19 -21.53
C GLY A 347 -4.45 -2.04 -20.56
N GLN A 348 -5.67 -2.08 -21.11
CA GLN A 348 -6.91 -1.92 -20.35
C GLN A 348 -7.01 -2.91 -19.19
N GLN A 349 -7.74 -2.52 -18.14
CA GLN A 349 -7.98 -3.41 -17.02
C GLN A 349 -8.64 -4.71 -17.48
N VAL A 350 -8.07 -5.84 -17.08
CA VAL A 350 -8.65 -7.15 -17.33
C VAL A 350 -10.00 -7.22 -16.64
N ALA A 351 -11.01 -7.75 -17.33
CA ALA A 351 -12.35 -7.91 -16.77
C ALA A 351 -12.32 -8.85 -15.55
N PRO A 352 -13.14 -8.59 -14.52
CA PRO A 352 -13.19 -9.46 -13.35
C PRO A 352 -13.69 -10.87 -13.70
N PRO A 353 -13.16 -11.93 -13.06
CA PRO A 353 -13.68 -13.28 -13.19
C PRO A 353 -15.17 -13.36 -12.79
N LEU A 354 -15.96 -14.03 -13.61
CA LEU A 354 -17.36 -14.34 -13.35
C LEU A 354 -17.46 -15.76 -12.77
N PHE A 355 -18.24 -15.91 -11.70
CA PHE A 355 -18.52 -17.17 -11.03
C PHE A 355 -19.84 -17.77 -11.53
N SER A 356 -19.84 -19.06 -11.87
CA SER A 356 -21.05 -19.80 -12.23
C SER A 356 -21.07 -21.18 -11.55
N PRO A 357 -21.98 -21.43 -10.60
CA PRO A 357 -22.94 -20.48 -10.03
C PRO A 357 -22.22 -19.34 -9.28
N ALA A 358 -22.92 -18.24 -9.01
CA ALA A 358 -22.42 -17.21 -8.09
C ALA A 358 -22.39 -17.74 -6.64
N GLY A 359 -21.73 -17.00 -5.74
CA GLY A 359 -21.70 -17.31 -4.30
C GLY A 359 -23.12 -17.46 -3.75
N ARG A 360 -23.35 -18.51 -2.94
CA ARG A 360 -24.69 -18.94 -2.54
C ARG A 360 -24.69 -19.87 -1.34
N VAL A 361 -25.88 -20.07 -0.78
CA VAL A 361 -26.15 -21.12 0.21
C VAL A 361 -26.78 -22.31 -0.51
N ALA A 362 -26.29 -23.54 -0.29
CA ALA A 362 -26.82 -24.75 -0.94
C ALA A 362 -26.71 -26.00 -0.07
N ASP A 363 -27.65 -26.93 -0.20
CA ASP A 363 -27.71 -28.20 0.54
C ASP A 363 -26.97 -29.36 -0.18
N GLN A 364 -26.20 -29.04 -1.22
CA GLN A 364 -25.46 -29.99 -2.03
C GLN A 364 -24.13 -29.39 -2.50
N ASP A 365 -23.19 -30.26 -2.87
CA ASP A 365 -21.91 -29.90 -3.49
C ASP A 365 -22.12 -28.98 -4.69
N GLN A 366 -21.22 -28.01 -4.85
CA GLN A 366 -21.24 -27.08 -5.99
C GLN A 366 -20.07 -27.36 -6.92
N SER A 367 -20.31 -27.30 -8.22
CA SER A 367 -19.26 -27.26 -9.24
C SER A 367 -19.20 -25.84 -9.82
N VAL A 368 -18.14 -25.12 -9.49
CA VAL A 368 -17.99 -23.69 -9.77
C VAL A 368 -17.08 -23.49 -10.97
N ALA A 369 -17.64 -22.97 -12.06
CA ALA A 369 -16.88 -22.53 -13.21
C ALA A 369 -16.51 -21.05 -13.08
N LEU A 370 -15.27 -20.72 -13.47
CA LEU A 370 -14.78 -19.36 -13.61
C LEU A 370 -14.62 -19.00 -15.09
N GLN A 371 -15.02 -17.79 -15.46
CA GLN A 371 -14.81 -17.25 -16.81
C GLN A 371 -14.33 -15.80 -16.75
N CYS A 372 -13.39 -15.44 -17.61
CA CYS A 372 -12.98 -14.05 -17.80
C CYS A 372 -13.53 -13.56 -19.16
N PRO A 373 -14.26 -12.43 -19.20
CA PRO A 373 -14.67 -11.81 -20.45
C PRO A 373 -13.48 -11.35 -21.32
N THR A 374 -12.33 -11.06 -20.73
CA THR A 374 -11.11 -10.67 -21.47
C THR A 374 -10.46 -11.92 -22.09
N PRO A 375 -10.36 -12.01 -23.42
CA PRO A 375 -9.74 -13.15 -24.10
C PRO A 375 -8.29 -13.37 -23.65
N ASN A 376 -7.87 -14.63 -23.54
CA ASN A 376 -6.52 -15.06 -23.15
C ASN A 376 -6.06 -14.65 -21.74
N ALA A 377 -6.92 -14.04 -20.92
CA ALA A 377 -6.58 -13.75 -19.53
C ALA A 377 -6.54 -15.05 -18.71
N ALA A 378 -5.45 -15.22 -17.94
CA ALA A 378 -5.30 -16.32 -17.00
C ALA A 378 -6.00 -15.98 -15.68
N ILE A 379 -6.85 -16.88 -15.18
CA ILE A 379 -7.53 -16.71 -13.89
C ILE A 379 -6.76 -17.50 -12.83
N TYR A 380 -6.35 -16.82 -11.77
CA TYR A 380 -5.81 -17.44 -10.57
C TYR A 380 -6.83 -17.34 -9.44
N TYR A 381 -6.94 -18.39 -8.63
CA TYR A 381 -7.86 -18.41 -7.51
C TYR A 381 -7.23 -19.00 -6.24
N THR A 382 -7.84 -18.68 -5.11
CA THR A 382 -7.49 -19.17 -3.78
C THR A 382 -8.77 -19.57 -3.05
N THR A 383 -8.64 -20.52 -2.11
CA THR A 383 -9.75 -21.03 -1.29
C THR A 383 -9.50 -20.86 0.21
N ASP A 384 -8.37 -20.26 0.57
CA ASP A 384 -7.97 -19.97 1.95
C ASP A 384 -8.30 -18.53 2.35
N GLY A 385 -8.82 -17.70 1.44
CA GLY A 385 -9.11 -16.29 1.65
C GLY A 385 -7.96 -15.34 1.26
N SER A 386 -6.76 -15.82 0.95
CA SER A 386 -5.67 -14.96 0.48
C SER A 386 -5.96 -14.33 -0.89
N ILE A 387 -5.29 -13.22 -1.25
CA ILE A 387 -5.48 -12.58 -2.57
C ILE A 387 -4.70 -13.35 -3.64
N PRO A 388 -5.33 -13.82 -4.73
CA PRO A 388 -4.61 -14.47 -5.82
C PRO A 388 -3.64 -13.51 -6.54
N SER A 389 -2.45 -14.00 -6.86
CA SER A 389 -1.43 -13.34 -7.67
C SER A 389 -0.89 -14.29 -8.74
N LEU A 390 0.01 -13.82 -9.60
CA LEU A 390 0.73 -14.69 -10.54
C LEU A 390 1.64 -15.72 -9.84
N THR A 391 2.04 -15.45 -8.59
CA THR A 391 2.94 -16.30 -7.79
C THR A 391 2.22 -17.00 -6.63
N HIS A 392 0.96 -16.67 -6.37
CA HIS A 392 0.20 -17.14 -5.22
C HIS A 392 -1.22 -17.52 -5.61
N GLY A 393 -1.60 -18.77 -5.36
CA GLY A 393 -2.88 -19.35 -5.76
C GLY A 393 -2.76 -20.38 -6.88
N LEU A 394 -3.90 -20.86 -7.35
CA LEU A 394 -4.01 -21.93 -8.34
C LEU A 394 -4.47 -21.35 -9.68
N LEU A 395 -3.79 -21.74 -10.77
CA LEU A 395 -4.26 -21.44 -12.12
C LEU A 395 -5.55 -22.23 -12.41
N TYR A 396 -6.61 -21.53 -12.75
CA TYR A 396 -7.89 -22.13 -13.11
C TYR A 396 -7.81 -22.83 -14.47
N THR A 397 -8.01 -24.14 -14.48
CA THR A 397 -8.00 -24.99 -15.68
C THR A 397 -9.22 -25.89 -15.81
N SER A 398 -9.99 -26.06 -14.72
CA SER A 398 -11.22 -26.87 -14.68
C SER A 398 -12.12 -26.38 -13.53
N PRO A 399 -13.43 -26.69 -13.56
CA PRO A 399 -14.38 -26.29 -12.50
C PRO A 399 -13.93 -26.72 -11.11
N ILE A 400 -14.16 -25.86 -10.12
CA ILE A 400 -13.79 -26.05 -8.72
C ILE A 400 -14.93 -26.77 -8.00
N THR A 401 -14.67 -27.93 -7.43
CA THR A 401 -15.65 -28.66 -6.61
C THR A 401 -15.63 -28.14 -5.17
N VAL A 402 -16.79 -27.73 -4.67
CA VAL A 402 -16.99 -27.22 -3.32
C VAL A 402 -17.93 -28.16 -2.56
N THR A 403 -17.38 -28.87 -1.57
CA THR A 403 -18.10 -29.88 -0.77
C THR A 403 -18.34 -29.46 0.68
N GLN A 404 -17.82 -28.30 1.08
CA GLN A 404 -17.95 -27.72 2.41
C GLN A 404 -17.91 -26.19 2.30
N PRO A 405 -18.30 -25.43 3.35
CA PRO A 405 -18.27 -23.99 3.30
C PRO A 405 -16.91 -23.46 2.83
N THR A 406 -16.89 -22.71 1.73
CA THR A 406 -15.64 -22.27 1.08
C THR A 406 -15.85 -20.89 0.49
N ALA A 407 -14.93 -19.98 0.79
CA ALA A 407 -14.82 -18.72 0.07
C ALA A 407 -13.78 -18.86 -1.05
N ILE A 408 -14.18 -18.61 -2.29
CA ILE A 408 -13.26 -18.61 -3.44
C ILE A 408 -12.99 -17.16 -3.82
N ARG A 409 -11.70 -16.80 -3.84
CA ARG A 409 -11.25 -15.51 -4.39
C ARG A 409 -10.58 -15.74 -5.72
N ALA A 410 -10.90 -14.96 -6.73
CA ALA A 410 -10.36 -15.08 -8.08
C ALA A 410 -9.91 -13.74 -8.63
N ARG A 411 -8.81 -13.76 -9.39
CA ARG A 411 -8.28 -12.58 -10.09
C ARG A 411 -7.77 -13.00 -11.47
N ALA A 412 -8.05 -12.18 -12.48
CA ALA A 412 -7.60 -12.42 -13.85
C ALA A 412 -6.40 -11.54 -14.20
N PHE A 413 -5.46 -12.13 -14.94
CA PHE A 413 -4.20 -11.51 -15.35
C PHE A 413 -3.99 -11.68 -16.85
N LEU A 414 -3.46 -10.64 -17.48
CA LEU A 414 -2.99 -10.66 -18.85
C LEU A 414 -1.69 -9.87 -18.89
N GLU A 415 -0.67 -10.42 -19.55
CA GLU A 415 0.63 -9.77 -19.64
C GLU A 415 0.52 -8.37 -20.27
N GLY A 416 1.24 -7.40 -19.70
CA GLY A 416 1.19 -6.01 -20.13
C GLY A 416 -0.15 -5.31 -19.90
N HIS A 417 -1.06 -5.85 -19.08
CA HIS A 417 -2.35 -5.23 -18.74
C HIS A 417 -2.50 -5.06 -17.23
N MET A 418 -3.33 -4.10 -16.81
CA MET A 418 -3.72 -4.03 -15.42
C MET A 418 -4.54 -5.27 -15.03
N PRO A 419 -4.19 -5.97 -13.93
CA PRO A 419 -4.95 -7.11 -13.46
C PRO A 419 -6.37 -6.70 -13.06
N SER A 420 -7.30 -7.67 -13.12
CA SER A 420 -8.67 -7.42 -12.70
C SER A 420 -8.75 -7.07 -11.21
N PRO A 421 -9.86 -6.44 -10.76
CA PRO A 421 -10.21 -6.48 -9.34
C PRO A 421 -10.35 -7.93 -8.86
N VAL A 422 -10.13 -8.16 -7.56
CA VAL A 422 -10.37 -9.47 -6.94
C VAL A 422 -11.88 -9.66 -6.81
N GLN A 423 -12.39 -10.77 -7.32
CA GLN A 423 -13.77 -11.21 -7.10
C GLN A 423 -13.80 -12.27 -6.03
N THR A 424 -14.80 -12.23 -5.16
CA THR A 424 -14.98 -13.19 -4.07
C THR A 424 -16.39 -13.77 -4.16
N ALA A 425 -16.50 -15.08 -3.99
CA ALA A 425 -17.78 -15.77 -3.90
C ALA A 425 -17.70 -16.78 -2.75
N THR A 426 -18.55 -16.61 -1.75
CA THR A 426 -18.69 -17.58 -0.66
C THR A 426 -19.80 -18.57 -0.95
N TYR A 427 -19.48 -19.85 -0.76
CA TYR A 427 -20.40 -20.98 -0.88
C TYR A 427 -20.61 -21.57 0.51
N LEU A 428 -21.80 -21.40 1.08
CA LEU A 428 -22.19 -22.02 2.35
C LEU A 428 -22.94 -23.31 2.04
N VAL A 429 -22.20 -24.42 1.97
CA VAL A 429 -22.71 -25.70 1.48
C VAL A 429 -22.63 -26.80 2.52
N ASN A 430 -23.57 -27.75 2.48
CA ASN A 430 -23.60 -28.94 3.34
C ASN A 430 -23.48 -28.63 4.85
N LEU A 431 -24.02 -27.49 5.30
CA LEU A 431 -24.09 -27.15 6.72
C LEU A 431 -25.18 -27.97 7.44
N PRO A 432 -25.18 -28.06 8.77
CA PRO A 432 -26.34 -28.55 9.51
C PRO A 432 -27.60 -27.70 9.23
N ARG A 433 -28.78 -28.32 9.25
CA ARG A 433 -30.05 -27.65 8.90
C ARG A 433 -30.34 -26.44 9.78
N GLU A 434 -30.02 -26.56 11.06
CA GLU A 434 -30.12 -25.49 12.05
C GLU A 434 -29.28 -24.24 11.69
N HIS A 435 -28.14 -24.42 11.03
CA HIS A 435 -27.29 -23.31 10.60
C HIS A 435 -27.77 -22.72 9.26
N PHE A 436 -28.41 -23.54 8.40
CA PHE A 436 -28.99 -23.10 7.13
C PHE A 436 -30.10 -22.05 7.28
N ASP A 437 -30.82 -22.05 8.41
CA ASP A 437 -31.97 -21.15 8.64
C ASP A 437 -31.56 -19.76 9.18
N LEU A 438 -30.27 -19.56 9.51
CA LEU A 438 -29.76 -18.30 10.05
C LEU A 438 -29.20 -17.38 8.94
N PRO A 439 -29.35 -16.05 9.08
CA PRO A 439 -28.63 -15.13 8.22
C PRO A 439 -27.12 -15.19 8.50
N ALA A 440 -26.30 -15.08 7.46
CA ALA A 440 -24.85 -15.20 7.58
C ALA A 440 -24.13 -13.92 7.11
N LEU A 441 -23.17 -13.45 7.91
CA LEU A 441 -22.21 -12.43 7.52
C LEU A 441 -20.84 -13.11 7.37
N CYS A 442 -20.34 -13.18 6.14
CA CYS A 442 -19.05 -13.78 5.84
C CYS A 442 -17.98 -12.67 5.74
N LEU A 443 -16.90 -12.85 6.50
CA LEU A 443 -15.72 -11.98 6.46
C LEU A 443 -14.57 -12.77 5.85
N THR A 444 -14.35 -12.58 4.55
CA THR A 444 -13.37 -13.34 3.79
C THR A 444 -12.08 -12.56 3.64
N GLY A 445 -10.98 -13.18 4.04
CA GLY A 445 -9.69 -12.87 3.46
C GLY A 445 -8.54 -13.61 4.14
N ASP A 446 -7.32 -13.14 3.94
CA ASP A 446 -6.12 -13.91 4.26
C ASP A 446 -6.03 -14.24 5.76
N PRO A 447 -6.02 -15.52 6.17
CA PRO A 447 -5.99 -15.92 7.56
C PRO A 447 -4.76 -15.40 8.31
N ALA A 448 -3.62 -15.25 7.62
CA ALA A 448 -2.39 -14.71 8.19
C ALA A 448 -2.45 -13.19 8.40
N ASN A 449 -3.36 -12.51 7.70
CA ASN A 449 -3.44 -11.05 7.66
C ASN A 449 -4.72 -10.47 8.25
N ILE A 450 -5.84 -11.19 8.35
CA ILE A 450 -7.09 -10.59 8.86
C ILE A 450 -7.17 -10.61 10.36
N PHE A 451 -7.19 -11.78 11.00
CA PHE A 451 -7.50 -11.87 12.43
C PHE A 451 -6.27 -12.18 13.27
N PHE A 452 -5.54 -13.24 12.94
CA PHE A 452 -4.55 -13.82 13.84
C PHE A 452 -3.13 -13.53 13.44
N ARG A 453 -2.20 -14.11 14.20
CA ARG A 453 -0.78 -14.04 13.88
C ARG A 453 -0.49 -14.53 12.46
N PRO A 454 0.59 -14.03 11.85
CA PRO A 454 1.49 -13.01 12.40
C PRO A 454 1.02 -11.56 12.19
N TYR A 455 0.06 -11.27 11.29
CA TYR A 455 -0.20 -9.89 10.88
C TYR A 455 -1.62 -9.38 11.11
N GLY A 456 -2.56 -10.21 11.56
CA GLY A 456 -3.97 -9.88 11.77
C GLY A 456 -4.28 -8.75 12.75
N ILE A 457 -5.51 -8.25 12.71
CA ILE A 457 -6.02 -7.17 13.57
C ILE A 457 -6.03 -7.54 15.06
N ALA A 458 -6.04 -8.84 15.38
CA ALA A 458 -5.93 -9.37 16.73
C ALA A 458 -4.57 -10.03 17.01
N ALA A 459 -3.58 -9.86 16.12
CA ALA A 459 -2.27 -10.47 16.30
C ALA A 459 -1.54 -9.86 17.50
N MET A 460 -1.11 -10.72 18.42
CA MET A 460 -0.37 -10.34 19.62
C MET A 460 0.73 -11.37 19.89
N ARG A 461 1.99 -10.94 20.04
CA ARG A 461 3.13 -11.82 20.39
C ARG A 461 3.77 -11.36 21.70
N GLY A 462 4.01 -12.32 22.59
CA GLY A 462 4.66 -12.07 23.89
C GLY A 462 3.92 -11.08 24.78
N GLY A 463 4.67 -10.43 25.66
CA GLY A 463 4.21 -9.46 26.64
C GLY A 463 3.61 -10.04 27.92
N ILE A 464 3.51 -9.18 28.93
CA ILE A 464 2.87 -9.46 30.22
C ILE A 464 1.44 -8.96 30.16
N THR A 465 0.47 -9.80 30.54
CA THR A 465 -0.97 -9.51 30.51
C THR A 465 -1.55 -9.52 31.92
N ALA A 466 -1.12 -8.58 32.77
CA ALA A 466 -1.55 -8.50 34.17
C ALA A 466 -2.73 -7.53 34.38
N ASP A 467 -2.62 -6.28 33.94
CA ASP A 467 -3.68 -5.25 33.99
C ASP A 467 -3.88 -4.55 32.64
N ALA A 468 -2.78 -4.17 31.99
CA ALA A 468 -2.70 -3.82 30.57
C ALA A 468 -1.59 -4.67 29.93
N TRP A 469 -1.66 -4.91 28.63
CA TRP A 469 -0.58 -5.57 27.93
C TRP A 469 0.65 -4.65 27.90
N THR A 470 1.80 -5.18 28.32
CA THR A 470 3.11 -4.50 28.19
C THR A 470 4.12 -5.45 27.56
N PRO A 471 5.00 -4.99 26.67
CA PRO A 471 6.03 -5.84 26.08
C PRO A 471 6.99 -6.39 27.15
N SER A 472 7.42 -7.64 26.97
CA SER A 472 8.38 -8.36 27.82
C SER A 472 9.70 -8.66 27.10
N GLY A 473 9.72 -8.50 25.78
CA GLY A 473 10.88 -8.66 24.92
C GLY A 473 10.77 -7.78 23.67
N LEU A 474 11.91 -7.61 22.98
CA LEU A 474 12.05 -6.67 21.87
C LEU A 474 11.08 -6.95 20.72
N ASN A 475 10.72 -8.21 20.46
CA ASN A 475 9.89 -8.53 19.30
C ASN A 475 8.45 -8.88 19.67
N ASP A 476 8.02 -8.45 20.86
CA ASP A 476 6.63 -8.52 21.30
C ASP A 476 5.80 -7.49 20.50
N TYR A 477 4.49 -7.70 20.38
CA TYR A 477 3.59 -6.74 19.73
C TYR A 477 2.14 -7.04 20.12
N ASN A 478 1.25 -6.05 19.97
CA ASN A 478 -0.18 -6.22 20.16
C ASN A 478 -0.97 -5.28 19.24
N HIS A 479 -1.43 -5.79 18.10
CA HIS A 479 -2.12 -4.98 17.09
C HIS A 479 -3.46 -4.40 17.58
N MET A 480 -4.06 -4.99 18.61
CA MET A 480 -5.34 -4.53 19.15
C MET A 480 -5.25 -3.19 19.90
N LEU A 481 -4.05 -2.76 20.30
CA LEU A 481 -3.81 -1.48 20.97
C LEU A 481 -3.49 -0.34 20.00
N PHE A 482 -3.25 -0.67 18.73
CA PHE A 482 -2.88 0.31 17.72
C PHE A 482 -4.12 0.88 17.01
N HIS A 483 -3.94 2.02 16.38
CA HIS A 483 -4.99 2.76 15.67
C HIS A 483 -4.53 3.12 14.25
N GLY A 484 -5.38 3.77 13.48
CA GLY A 484 -5.03 4.20 12.12
C GLY A 484 -5.01 3.04 11.12
N ARG A 485 -4.51 3.30 9.91
CA ARG A 485 -4.53 2.34 8.79
C ARG A 485 -3.47 1.25 8.86
N ILE A 486 -2.42 1.44 9.67
CA ILE A 486 -1.40 0.41 9.91
C ILE A 486 -1.96 -0.91 10.47
N VAL A 487 -3.03 -0.88 11.27
CA VAL A 487 -3.70 -2.08 11.78
C VAL A 487 -5.04 -2.38 11.12
N GLU A 488 -5.34 -1.69 10.03
CA GLU A 488 -6.45 -2.02 9.14
C GLU A 488 -6.04 -3.15 8.20
N ARG A 489 -6.94 -4.10 7.95
CA ARG A 489 -6.68 -5.26 7.08
C ARG A 489 -7.74 -5.35 6.00
N PRO A 490 -7.36 -5.70 4.75
CA PRO A 490 -8.33 -5.90 3.70
C PRO A 490 -9.19 -7.12 4.03
N VAL A 491 -10.51 -6.97 3.92
CA VAL A 491 -11.49 -8.04 4.03
C VAL A 491 -12.54 -7.86 2.94
N HIS A 492 -13.12 -8.96 2.49
CA HIS A 492 -14.34 -8.95 1.68
C HIS A 492 -15.52 -9.36 2.54
N VAL A 493 -16.61 -8.59 2.48
CA VAL A 493 -17.81 -8.79 3.29
C VAL A 493 -18.93 -9.25 2.39
N GLU A 494 -19.55 -10.38 2.73
CA GLU A 494 -20.76 -10.89 2.08
C GLU A 494 -21.88 -11.09 3.12
N TRP A 495 -23.08 -10.59 2.85
CA TRP A 495 -24.26 -10.74 3.71
C TRP A 495 -25.36 -11.55 3.04
N PHE A 496 -25.79 -12.61 3.72
CA PHE A 496 -26.86 -13.51 3.29
C PHE A 496 -28.08 -13.33 4.22
N PRO A 497 -29.11 -12.55 3.83
CA PRO A 497 -30.19 -12.05 4.70
C PRO A 497 -31.24 -13.09 5.17
N ARG A 498 -30.96 -14.41 5.09
CA ARG A 498 -31.84 -15.59 5.20
C ARG A 498 -32.05 -16.25 3.84
N TYR A 499 -32.01 -17.59 3.80
CA TYR A 499 -32.01 -18.41 2.58
C TYR A 499 -33.13 -18.03 1.59
N ALA A 500 -32.82 -17.15 0.64
CA ALA A 500 -33.32 -17.27 -0.71
C ALA A 500 -32.16 -17.87 -1.50
N GLY A 501 -32.41 -18.79 -2.44
CA GLY A 501 -31.36 -19.43 -3.25
C GLY A 501 -30.57 -18.49 -4.17
N ASP A 502 -30.74 -17.18 -3.97
CA ASP A 502 -30.05 -16.06 -4.59
C ASP A 502 -28.77 -15.74 -3.80
N GLY A 503 -27.77 -15.15 -4.45
CA GLY A 503 -26.47 -14.87 -3.82
C GLY A 503 -26.51 -13.84 -2.69
N PRO A 504 -25.35 -13.35 -2.21
CA PRO A 504 -25.32 -12.37 -1.12
C PRO A 504 -26.10 -11.11 -1.51
N ALA A 505 -26.91 -10.56 -0.58
CA ALA A 505 -27.67 -9.33 -0.79
C ALA A 505 -26.81 -8.06 -0.68
N LEU A 506 -25.61 -8.21 -0.13
CA LEU A 506 -24.58 -7.19 -0.09
C LEU A 506 -23.23 -7.90 -0.15
N ALA A 507 -22.36 -7.43 -1.05
CA ALA A 507 -20.99 -7.90 -1.19
C ALA A 507 -20.07 -6.71 -1.48
N PHE A 508 -19.02 -6.51 -0.68
CA PHE A 508 -18.10 -5.40 -0.89
C PHE A 508 -16.73 -5.64 -0.21
N PRO A 509 -15.63 -5.19 -0.84
CA PRO A 509 -14.33 -5.12 -0.17
C PRO A 509 -14.26 -3.91 0.77
N CYS A 510 -13.56 -4.05 1.90
CA CYS A 510 -13.32 -2.94 2.83
C CYS A 510 -12.11 -3.22 3.73
N GLY A 511 -11.71 -2.22 4.52
CA GLY A 511 -10.78 -2.40 5.62
C GLY A 511 -11.50 -2.84 6.90
N ILE A 512 -10.88 -3.71 7.70
CA ILE A 512 -11.37 -4.12 9.02
C ILE A 512 -10.36 -3.76 10.11
N ARG A 513 -10.86 -3.31 11.27
CA ARG A 513 -10.08 -3.11 12.51
C ARG A 513 -10.86 -3.56 13.73
N ILE A 514 -10.14 -3.81 14.82
CA ILE A 514 -10.74 -3.88 16.15
C ILE A 514 -11.41 -2.55 16.48
N ALA A 515 -12.65 -2.62 16.95
CA ALA A 515 -13.40 -1.50 17.49
C ALA A 515 -13.29 -1.52 19.02
N GLY A 516 -12.27 -0.83 19.55
CA GLY A 516 -11.95 -0.81 20.99
C GLY A 516 -11.19 0.45 21.42
N SER A 517 -10.87 0.52 22.72
CA SER A 517 -10.02 1.57 23.31
C SER A 517 -8.56 1.11 23.43
N GLU A 518 -7.64 2.04 23.71
CA GLU A 518 -6.23 1.80 24.09
C GLU A 518 -6.04 0.89 25.33
N TYR A 519 -7.12 0.57 26.04
CA TYR A 519 -7.10 -0.31 27.19
C TYR A 519 -7.63 -1.71 26.84
N MET A 520 -6.76 -2.72 26.97
CA MET A 520 -7.12 -4.13 26.85
C MET A 520 -7.15 -4.78 28.24
N ARG A 521 -8.25 -5.48 28.55
CA ARG A 521 -8.31 -6.30 29.77
C ARG A 521 -7.42 -7.56 29.63
N PRO A 522 -6.80 -8.03 30.71
CA PRO A 522 -5.89 -9.20 30.75
C PRO A 522 -6.42 -10.52 30.17
N ARG A 523 -7.71 -10.59 29.86
CA ARG A 523 -8.43 -11.81 29.49
C ARG A 523 -8.40 -12.11 27.99
N TYR A 524 -8.05 -11.13 27.14
CA TYR A 524 -7.91 -11.30 25.70
C TYR A 524 -6.56 -11.93 25.35
N ARG A 525 -6.45 -13.24 25.53
CA ARG A 525 -5.29 -14.03 25.06
C ARG A 525 -5.67 -14.78 23.79
N LEU A 526 -5.75 -14.04 22.68
CA LEU A 526 -5.92 -14.65 21.36
C LEU A 526 -4.55 -15.11 20.86
N GLY A 527 -4.41 -16.42 20.67
CA GLY A 527 -3.18 -17.07 20.22
C GLY A 527 -3.13 -17.13 18.69
N ASP A 528 -2.60 -18.25 18.16
CA ASP A 528 -2.57 -18.52 16.72
C ASP A 528 -3.96 -18.91 16.17
N GLU A 529 -4.91 -19.20 17.05
CA GLU A 529 -6.30 -19.58 16.77
C GLU A 529 -7.27 -18.99 17.81
N TRP A 530 -8.58 -19.04 17.54
CA TRP A 530 -9.64 -18.79 18.52
C TRP A 530 -9.66 -19.90 19.59
N ILE A 531 -8.69 -19.92 20.52
CA ILE A 531 -8.64 -20.92 21.59
C ILE A 531 -9.64 -20.52 22.70
N GLY A 532 -10.91 -20.89 22.51
CA GLY A 532 -11.72 -21.54 23.55
C GLY A 532 -12.11 -20.79 24.83
N VAL A 533 -12.02 -19.47 24.93
CA VAL A 533 -12.82 -18.74 25.94
C VAL A 533 -14.07 -18.20 25.24
N GLN A 534 -15.08 -19.07 25.11
CA GLN A 534 -16.37 -18.88 24.39
C GLN A 534 -17.17 -17.61 24.78
N SER A 535 -16.67 -16.79 25.69
CA SER A 535 -17.31 -15.58 26.21
C SER A 535 -16.70 -14.26 25.72
N GLN A 536 -15.65 -14.27 24.89
CA GLN A 536 -14.94 -13.05 24.50
C GLN A 536 -15.00 -12.79 23.00
N LYS A 537 -16.03 -12.06 22.56
CA LYS A 537 -16.20 -11.64 21.16
C LYS A 537 -15.53 -10.28 20.98
N LEU A 538 -14.85 -10.08 19.86
CA LEU A 538 -14.28 -8.78 19.49
C LEU A 538 -15.30 -7.98 18.68
N SER A 539 -15.35 -6.68 18.92
CA SER A 539 -16.07 -5.78 18.02
C SER A 539 -15.14 -5.39 16.89
N PHE A 540 -15.68 -5.32 15.68
CA PHE A 540 -14.94 -4.90 14.49
C PHE A 540 -15.59 -3.67 13.88
N ARG A 541 -14.80 -2.92 13.13
CA ARG A 541 -15.28 -1.81 12.33
C ARG A 541 -14.81 -1.98 10.90
N LEU A 542 -15.76 -1.82 9.98
CA LEU A 542 -15.60 -1.94 8.54
C LEU A 542 -15.49 -0.54 7.94
N TYR A 543 -14.46 -0.32 7.15
CA TYR A 543 -14.09 0.96 6.54
C TYR A 543 -14.16 0.81 5.02
N PRO A 544 -15.25 1.23 4.35
CA PRO A 544 -15.28 1.33 2.90
C PRO A 544 -14.27 2.39 2.45
N ARG A 545 -13.46 2.03 1.46
CA ARG A 545 -12.47 2.93 0.84
C ARG A 545 -12.25 2.59 -0.62
N ASN A 546 -11.90 3.61 -1.41
CA ASN A 546 -11.69 3.46 -2.84
C ASN A 546 -10.51 2.53 -3.18
N ASP A 547 -9.44 2.54 -2.39
CA ASP A 547 -8.31 1.62 -2.56
C ASP A 547 -8.65 0.15 -2.26
N TYR A 548 -9.70 -0.10 -1.45
CA TYR A 548 -10.27 -1.44 -1.33
C TYR A 548 -11.30 -1.76 -2.43
N GLY A 549 -11.88 -0.74 -3.07
CA GLY A 549 -12.79 -0.86 -4.20
C GLY A 549 -14.18 -0.24 -3.99
N THR A 550 -14.45 0.46 -2.88
CA THR A 550 -15.73 1.17 -2.68
C THR A 550 -15.62 2.32 -1.66
N ALA A 551 -16.00 3.56 -2.01
CA ALA A 551 -15.99 4.69 -1.06
C ALA A 551 -17.04 4.56 0.05
N GLN A 552 -18.20 3.99 -0.28
CA GLN A 552 -19.35 3.88 0.61
C GLN A 552 -20.02 2.51 0.44
N ILE A 553 -20.81 2.12 1.43
CA ILE A 553 -21.55 0.85 1.40
C ILE A 553 -23.00 1.17 1.05
N PRO A 554 -23.53 0.72 -0.10
CA PRO A 554 -24.93 0.96 -0.43
C PRO A 554 -25.84 0.25 0.57
N ASN A 555 -26.93 0.91 0.97
CA ASN A 555 -27.89 0.32 1.89
C ASN A 555 -28.91 -0.57 1.15
N THR A 556 -28.47 -1.73 0.65
CA THR A 556 -29.34 -2.73 0.00
C THR A 556 -29.90 -3.78 0.96
N TRP A 557 -29.48 -3.74 2.22
CA TRP A 557 -29.61 -4.86 3.17
C TRP A 557 -30.36 -4.49 4.45
N MET A 558 -30.54 -3.20 4.74
CA MET A 558 -31.37 -2.70 5.86
C MET A 558 -32.52 -1.85 5.33
N PRO A 559 -33.60 -2.47 4.80
CA PRO A 559 -34.68 -1.75 4.11
C PRO A 559 -35.47 -0.79 5.02
N ALA A 560 -35.38 -0.95 6.34
CA ALA A 560 -36.01 -0.05 7.30
C ALA A 560 -35.16 1.18 7.66
N SER A 561 -33.88 1.21 7.24
CA SER A 561 -32.99 2.33 7.50
C SER A 561 -33.22 3.44 6.47
N PRO A 562 -33.30 4.72 6.89
CA PRO A 562 -33.44 5.85 5.97
C PRO A 562 -32.14 6.18 5.21
N LEU A 563 -31.02 5.53 5.55
CA LEU A 563 -29.74 5.78 4.92
C LEU A 563 -29.72 5.22 3.50
N LEU A 564 -29.18 5.97 2.54
CA LEU A 564 -28.91 5.49 1.18
C LEU A 564 -27.59 4.72 1.08
N ALA A 565 -26.60 5.16 1.84
CA ALA A 565 -25.28 4.53 1.94
C ALA A 565 -24.70 4.75 3.35
N MET A 566 -23.63 4.02 3.67
CA MET A 566 -22.94 4.06 4.95
C MET A 566 -21.43 4.29 4.73
N ASP A 567 -20.85 5.22 5.48
CA ASP A 567 -19.39 5.47 5.49
C ASP A 567 -18.65 4.49 6.39
N GLN A 568 -19.38 3.73 7.22
CA GLN A 568 -18.80 2.81 8.19
C GLN A 568 -19.86 1.86 8.76
N ILE A 569 -19.45 0.62 9.06
CA ILE A 569 -20.25 -0.32 9.86
C ILE A 569 -19.42 -0.75 11.07
N THR A 570 -20.04 -0.81 12.25
CA THR A 570 -19.41 -1.43 13.43
C THR A 570 -20.15 -2.72 13.78
N LEU A 571 -19.46 -3.85 13.64
CA LEU A 571 -19.89 -5.17 14.10
C LEU A 571 -19.62 -5.24 15.60
N ARG A 572 -20.65 -5.09 16.44
CA ARG A 572 -20.47 -5.07 17.90
C ARG A 572 -20.55 -6.47 18.49
N ALA A 573 -19.51 -6.84 19.22
CA ALA A 573 -19.58 -7.93 20.16
C ALA A 573 -20.35 -7.49 21.41
N GLY A 574 -21.34 -8.29 21.84
CA GLY A 574 -22.21 -8.04 22.99
C GLY A 574 -21.54 -8.16 24.37
N HIS A 575 -20.32 -7.65 24.52
CA HIS A 575 -19.34 -7.75 25.62
C HIS A 575 -19.85 -7.84 27.10
N ASN A 576 -21.10 -7.50 27.40
CA ASN A 576 -21.69 -7.56 28.74
C ASN A 576 -22.76 -8.64 28.94
N ASP A 577 -23.12 -9.41 27.90
CA ASP A 577 -24.18 -10.43 27.99
C ASP A 577 -23.61 -11.84 27.80
N TRP A 578 -22.96 -12.35 28.84
CA TRP A 578 -22.36 -13.69 28.87
C TRP A 578 -23.42 -14.81 28.91
N ALA A 579 -24.66 -14.48 29.29
CA ALA A 579 -25.76 -15.42 29.38
C ALA A 579 -26.61 -15.47 28.10
N ASN A 580 -26.56 -14.43 27.25
CA ASN A 580 -27.34 -14.40 26.02
C ASN A 580 -26.76 -13.49 24.90
N PRO A 581 -25.66 -13.88 24.22
CA PRO A 581 -25.18 -13.10 23.09
C PRO A 581 -26.08 -13.32 21.86
N PHE A 582 -26.74 -12.25 21.39
CA PHE A 582 -27.57 -12.23 20.17
C PHE A 582 -26.85 -12.66 18.86
N LEU A 583 -25.52 -12.78 18.89
CA LEU A 583 -24.70 -13.33 17.82
C LEU A 583 -23.91 -14.49 18.41
N LYS A 584 -24.20 -15.75 18.09
CA LYS A 584 -23.29 -16.88 18.35
C LYS A 584 -22.40 -17.07 17.12
N ASP A 585 -21.12 -17.38 17.38
CA ASP A 585 -20.23 -17.90 16.36
C ASP A 585 -20.53 -19.40 16.28
N GLU A 586 -20.89 -19.89 15.10
CA GLU A 586 -21.03 -21.31 14.82
C GLU A 586 -19.85 -21.71 13.94
N LEU A 587 -18.76 -22.14 14.60
CA LEU A 587 -18.01 -23.38 14.32
C LEU A 587 -16.90 -23.58 15.36
#